data_AF-A0A519LQF6-F1
#
_entry.id   AF-A0A519LQF6-F1
#
_cell.length_a   1.000
_cell.length_b   1.000
_cell.length_c   1.000
_cell.angle_alpha   90.00
_cell.angle_beta   90.00
_cell.angle_gamma   90.00
#
_symmetry.space_group_name_H-M   'P 1'
#
loop_
_entity.id
_entity.type
_entity.pdbx_description
1 polymer ?
#
loop_
_entity_poly.entity_id
_entity_poly.type
_entity_poly.pdbx_seq_one_letter_code
_entity_poly.pdbx_strand_id
1 'polypeptide(L)'
;MTDKYFSFRIEKALCGYTYYIEASMSDKPDSNFTGIFLSGKCDPLIISSTWSRTRGGKNIKNTDDNNSGLCYGELIHFHADTEGINGEIVTVEVHNEMWNGDYKMRTLYNVTVTDGQINLKIPNTSEWKGSIKFIQNNEEFFVKIKRKNGTYLKDKNGKDEHGKYLNIKNQLKIVKKEEPSN
;
A
#
# COMPACT_ATOMS: atom_id res chain seq x y z
N MET A 1 -26.15 37.80 16.19
CA MET A 1 -25.87 36.37 15.96
C MET A 1 -24.95 36.30 14.76
N THR A 2 -23.70 35.86 14.95
CA THR A 2 -22.82 35.56 13.82
C THR A 2 -23.21 34.19 13.30
N ASP A 3 -23.73 34.11 12.08
CA ASP A 3 -24.00 32.84 11.41
C ASP A 3 -22.72 32.01 11.39
N LYS A 4 -22.68 30.95 12.21
CA LYS A 4 -21.62 29.96 12.14
C LYS A 4 -21.95 29.06 10.96
N TYR A 5 -21.30 29.32 9.83
CA TYR A 5 -21.33 28.42 8.70
C TYR A 5 -20.72 27.07 9.11
N PHE A 6 -21.48 26.00 8.94
CA PHE A 6 -20.94 24.65 9.00
C PHE A 6 -20.27 24.34 7.67
N SER A 7 -19.00 23.93 7.70
CA SER A 7 -18.25 23.53 6.52
C SER A 7 -17.78 22.09 6.65
N PHE A 8 -17.94 21.32 5.59
CA PHE A 8 -17.34 20.00 5.44
C PHE A 8 -16.25 20.06 4.37
N ARG A 9 -15.11 19.43 4.63
CA ARG A 9 -13.98 19.35 3.71
C ARG A 9 -13.58 17.90 3.53
N ILE A 10 -13.50 17.46 2.28
CA ILE A 10 -12.91 16.17 1.93
C ILE A 10 -11.40 16.37 1.83
N GLU A 11 -10.63 15.71 2.69
CA GLU A 11 -9.17 15.68 2.58
C GLU A 11 -8.72 14.92 1.34
N LYS A 12 -7.54 15.24 0.79
CA LYS A 12 -7.07 14.63 -0.47
C LYS A 12 -6.94 13.10 -0.39
N ALA A 13 -6.58 12.58 0.78
CA ALA A 13 -6.53 11.13 1.04
C ALA A 13 -7.90 10.46 0.86
N LEU A 14 -8.98 11.21 1.07
CA LEU A 14 -10.36 10.74 0.97
C LEU A 14 -10.97 10.98 -0.43
N CYS A 15 -10.27 11.68 -1.33
CA CYS A 15 -10.72 11.88 -2.71
C CYS A 15 -10.71 10.57 -3.52
N GLY A 16 -11.60 10.46 -4.51
CA GLY A 16 -11.80 9.25 -5.32
C GLY A 16 -13.05 8.45 -4.95
N TYR A 17 -13.69 8.78 -3.82
CA TYR A 17 -14.91 8.15 -3.31
C TYR A 17 -16.07 9.15 -3.22
N THR A 18 -17.30 8.64 -3.29
CA THR A 18 -18.53 9.43 -3.10
C THR A 18 -19.04 9.27 -1.68
N TYR A 19 -19.14 10.36 -0.95
CA TYR A 19 -19.65 10.42 0.42
C TYR A 19 -21.11 10.87 0.42
N TYR A 20 -21.86 10.40 1.39
CA TYR A 20 -23.21 10.85 1.68
C TYR A 20 -23.18 11.66 2.99
N ILE A 21 -23.72 12.88 2.94
CA ILE A 21 -23.73 13.81 4.06
C ILE A 21 -25.17 14.22 4.32
N GLU A 22 -25.66 13.96 5.52
CA GLU A 22 -26.98 14.38 5.97
C GLU A 22 -26.87 15.06 7.35
N ALA A 23 -27.86 15.88 7.66
CA ALA A 23 -28.05 16.37 9.03
C ALA A 23 -28.92 15.36 9.78
N SER A 24 -28.41 14.83 10.89
CA SER A 24 -29.16 13.88 11.73
C SER A 24 -29.28 14.41 13.15
N MET A 25 -30.47 14.25 13.73
CA MET A 25 -30.73 14.49 15.16
C MET A 25 -30.56 13.21 15.99
N SER A 26 -30.27 12.07 15.36
CA SER A 26 -30.31 10.74 15.98
C SER A 26 -29.01 9.94 15.87
N ASP A 27 -27.96 10.55 15.30
CA ASP A 27 -26.68 9.91 14.94
C ASP A 27 -26.81 8.66 14.05
N LYS A 28 -27.97 8.49 13.42
CA LYS A 28 -28.27 7.41 12.47
C LYS A 28 -28.68 8.02 11.13
N PRO A 29 -28.34 7.35 10.01
CA PRO A 29 -28.87 7.67 8.70
C PRO A 29 -30.40 7.74 8.73
N ASP A 30 -30.98 8.78 8.14
CA ASP A 30 -32.42 8.83 7.92
C ASP A 30 -32.86 7.67 7.02
N SER A 31 -34.09 7.17 7.23
CA SER A 31 -34.65 6.12 6.36
C SER A 31 -34.88 6.60 4.92
N ASN A 32 -34.90 7.92 4.71
CA ASN A 32 -35.03 8.58 3.41
C ASN A 32 -33.73 9.27 3.05
N PHE A 33 -33.38 9.36 1.76
CA PHE A 33 -32.22 10.13 1.31
C PHE A 33 -32.48 11.64 1.41
N THR A 34 -32.24 12.24 2.57
CA THR A 34 -32.43 13.68 2.86
C THR A 34 -31.14 14.50 2.73
N GLY A 35 -29.99 13.85 2.74
CA GLY A 35 -28.67 14.43 2.53
C GLY A 35 -28.25 14.67 1.08
N ILE A 36 -26.97 15.05 0.94
CA ILE A 36 -26.29 15.33 -0.33
C ILE A 36 -25.16 14.32 -0.57
N PHE A 37 -24.95 13.97 -1.85
CA PHE A 37 -23.78 13.20 -2.27
C PHE A 37 -22.65 14.15 -2.69
N LEU A 38 -21.47 13.97 -2.13
CA LEU A 38 -20.30 14.79 -2.40
C LEU A 38 -19.12 13.90 -2.79
N SER A 39 -18.38 14.28 -3.84
CA SER A 39 -17.16 13.59 -4.24
C SER A 39 -16.02 14.59 -4.35
N GLY A 40 -14.89 14.27 -3.71
CA GLY A 40 -13.64 14.99 -3.90
C GLY A 40 -12.85 14.38 -5.05
N LYS A 41 -12.27 15.22 -5.90
CA LYS A 41 -11.36 14.81 -6.98
C LYS A 41 -10.03 15.53 -6.83
N CYS A 42 -8.94 14.76 -6.88
CA CYS A 42 -7.58 15.27 -7.03
C CYS A 42 -6.76 14.27 -7.84
N ASP A 43 -5.52 14.64 -8.16
CA ASP A 43 -4.65 13.76 -8.92
C ASP A 43 -4.33 12.48 -8.14
N PRO A 44 -4.33 11.32 -8.83
CA PRO A 44 -4.06 10.03 -8.21
C PRO A 44 -2.56 9.89 -7.93
N LEU A 45 -2.16 9.86 -6.66
CA LEU A 45 -0.76 9.85 -6.25
C LEU A 45 -0.48 8.87 -5.12
N ILE A 46 0.76 8.38 -5.06
CA ILE A 46 1.34 7.79 -3.86
C ILE A 46 2.12 8.89 -3.12
N ILE A 47 1.79 9.13 -1.86
CA ILE A 47 2.38 10.19 -1.03
C ILE A 47 3.57 9.66 -0.23
N SER A 48 3.40 8.48 0.35
CA SER A 48 4.41 7.81 1.16
C SER A 48 4.29 6.30 1.03
N SER A 49 5.37 5.61 1.35
CA SER A 49 5.38 4.15 1.45
C SER A 49 6.34 3.71 2.55
N THR A 50 6.01 2.60 3.21
CA THR A 50 6.75 2.07 4.35
C THR A 50 6.71 0.55 4.32
N TRP A 51 7.86 -0.07 4.59
CA TRP A 51 7.93 -1.50 4.88
C TRP A 51 8.00 -1.70 6.39
N SER A 52 7.37 -2.74 6.92
CA SER A 52 7.40 -3.02 8.36
C SER A 52 7.22 -4.51 8.63
N ARG A 53 7.65 -4.98 9.81
CA ARG A 53 7.42 -6.39 10.22
C ARG A 53 5.99 -6.61 10.73
N THR A 54 5.34 -5.56 11.21
CA THR A 54 3.97 -5.57 11.72
C THR A 54 3.16 -4.47 11.07
N ARG A 55 1.82 -4.59 11.03
CA ARG A 55 0.95 -3.52 10.53
C ARG A 55 1.20 -2.22 11.30
N GLY A 56 1.51 -1.13 10.58
CA GLY A 56 1.83 0.18 11.16
C GLY A 56 3.15 0.22 11.96
N GLY A 57 3.99 -0.81 11.83
CA GLY A 57 5.25 -0.89 12.55
C GLY A 57 6.32 0.09 12.05
N LYS A 58 7.45 0.11 12.75
CA LYS A 58 8.61 0.92 12.37
C LYS A 58 9.06 0.57 10.94
N ASN A 59 9.39 1.62 10.17
CA ASN A 59 9.92 1.46 8.82
C ASN A 59 11.22 0.65 8.84
N ILE A 60 11.28 -0.40 8.03
CA ILE A 60 12.45 -1.28 7.86
C ILE A 60 13.13 -1.09 6.50
N LYS A 61 12.72 -0.09 5.72
CA LYS A 61 13.52 0.39 4.60
C LYS A 61 14.93 0.67 5.08
N ASN A 62 15.90 0.19 4.35
CA ASN A 62 17.26 0.27 4.78
C ASN A 62 18.16 0.59 3.60
N THR A 63 18.79 1.75 3.63
CA THR A 63 19.76 2.20 2.62
C THR A 63 21.18 1.69 2.90
N ASP A 64 21.40 0.95 3.99
CA ASP A 64 22.69 0.35 4.35
C ASP A 64 22.67 -1.16 4.09
N ASP A 65 23.38 -1.60 3.06
CA ASP A 65 23.48 -3.02 2.66
C ASP A 65 23.97 -3.97 3.78
N ASN A 66 24.58 -3.43 4.85
CA ASN A 66 25.06 -4.21 5.98
C ASN A 66 23.98 -4.47 7.04
N ASN A 67 22.94 -3.63 7.09
CA ASN A 67 21.91 -3.70 8.10
C ASN A 67 20.78 -4.64 7.65
N SER A 68 20.56 -5.68 8.44
CA SER A 68 20.13 -6.96 7.89
C SER A 68 19.02 -7.57 8.69
N GLY A 69 17.92 -6.83 8.72
CA GLY A 69 16.75 -7.18 9.49
C GLY A 69 15.89 -8.29 8.86
N LEU A 70 16.02 -8.60 7.57
CA LEU A 70 15.09 -9.52 6.90
C LEU A 70 15.80 -10.66 6.20
N CYS A 71 15.27 -11.86 6.43
CA CYS A 71 15.59 -13.07 5.70
C CYS A 71 14.36 -13.53 4.91
N TYR A 72 14.59 -14.31 3.86
CA TYR A 72 13.52 -14.95 3.11
C TYR A 72 12.71 -15.91 3.99
N GLY A 73 11.39 -15.90 3.81
CA GLY A 73 10.42 -16.62 4.62
C GLY A 73 9.71 -15.72 5.63
N GLU A 74 10.28 -14.56 5.98
CA GLU A 74 9.64 -13.63 6.91
C GLU A 74 8.39 -12.97 6.33
N LEU A 75 7.41 -12.76 7.21
CA LEU A 75 6.23 -11.94 6.95
C LEU A 75 6.64 -10.46 6.92
N ILE A 76 6.23 -9.74 5.89
CA ILE A 76 6.41 -8.29 5.81
C ILE A 76 5.07 -7.60 5.54
N HIS A 77 5.01 -6.32 5.91
CA HIS A 77 3.88 -5.46 5.66
C HIS A 77 4.32 -4.29 4.79
N PHE A 78 3.51 -3.98 3.78
CA PHE A 78 3.65 -2.79 2.96
C PHE A 78 2.52 -1.83 3.29
N HIS A 79 2.87 -0.60 3.56
CA HIS A 79 1.93 0.49 3.77
C HIS A 79 2.21 1.58 2.74
N ALA A 80 1.16 2.17 2.17
CA ALA A 80 1.27 3.38 1.37
C ALA A 80 0.10 4.33 1.63
N ASP A 81 0.42 5.62 1.75
CA ASP A 81 -0.57 6.69 1.75
C ASP A 81 -0.78 7.16 0.32
N THR A 82 -2.03 7.44 -0.01
CA THR A 82 -2.49 7.73 -1.38
C THR A 82 -3.41 8.94 -1.38
N GLU A 83 -3.50 9.60 -2.54
CA GLU A 83 -4.47 10.65 -2.80
C GLU A 83 -5.26 10.32 -4.06
N GLY A 84 -6.52 10.77 -4.12
CA GLY A 84 -7.32 10.78 -5.36
C GLY A 84 -7.84 9.41 -5.83
N ILE A 85 -7.59 8.34 -5.08
CA ILE A 85 -7.98 6.97 -5.44
C ILE A 85 -8.65 6.20 -4.29
N ASN A 86 -9.19 6.90 -3.29
CA ASN A 86 -9.89 6.24 -2.18
C ASN A 86 -11.08 5.41 -2.71
N GLY A 87 -11.22 4.18 -2.22
CA GLY A 87 -12.24 3.23 -2.69
C GLY A 87 -11.94 2.55 -4.02
N GLU A 88 -10.83 2.89 -4.71
CA GLU A 88 -10.41 2.14 -5.89
C GLU A 88 -9.85 0.76 -5.53
N ILE A 89 -9.97 -0.15 -6.49
CA ILE A 89 -9.29 -1.45 -6.46
C ILE A 89 -8.06 -1.36 -7.36
N VAL A 90 -6.89 -1.62 -6.78
CA VAL A 90 -5.59 -1.58 -7.46
C VAL A 90 -4.92 -2.96 -7.46
N THR A 91 -3.90 -3.08 -8.31
CA THR A 91 -2.99 -4.22 -8.35
C THR A 91 -1.63 -3.76 -7.85
N VAL A 92 -1.07 -4.47 -6.87
CA VAL A 92 0.25 -4.16 -6.32
C VAL A 92 1.24 -5.21 -6.81
N GLU A 93 2.31 -4.76 -7.47
CA GLU A 93 3.38 -5.61 -7.97
C GLU A 93 4.65 -5.38 -7.15
N VAL A 94 5.22 -6.46 -6.61
CA VAL A 94 6.54 -6.44 -5.97
C VAL A 94 7.57 -6.80 -7.02
N HIS A 95 8.60 -5.97 -7.10
CA HIS A 95 9.68 -6.10 -8.06
C HIS A 95 11.03 -6.14 -7.34
N ASN A 96 12.01 -6.75 -8.00
CA ASN A 96 13.40 -6.86 -7.53
C ASN A 96 14.32 -6.04 -8.45
N GLU A 97 15.13 -5.16 -7.86
CA GLU A 97 16.00 -4.18 -8.54
C GLU A 97 17.37 -4.79 -8.91
N MET A 98 17.39 -6.05 -9.34
CA MET A 98 18.64 -6.72 -9.67
C MET A 98 19.28 -6.12 -10.92
N TRP A 99 20.52 -5.64 -10.80
CA TRP A 99 21.30 -5.06 -11.92
C TRP A 99 20.57 -3.96 -12.71
N ASN A 100 19.82 -3.10 -12.02
CA ASN A 100 18.93 -2.08 -12.62
C ASN A 100 17.78 -2.67 -13.45
N GLY A 101 17.46 -3.95 -13.25
CA GLY A 101 16.30 -4.62 -13.83
C GLY A 101 15.01 -4.37 -13.03
N ASP A 102 13.88 -4.63 -13.67
CA ASP A 102 12.53 -4.53 -13.09
C ASP A 102 11.90 -5.93 -13.13
N TYR A 103 12.39 -6.82 -12.27
CA TYR A 103 11.95 -8.22 -12.27
C TYR A 103 10.76 -8.41 -11.34
N LYS A 104 9.60 -8.72 -11.92
CA LYS A 104 8.38 -8.94 -11.16
C LYS A 104 8.43 -10.23 -10.36
N MET A 105 8.35 -10.11 -9.05
CA MET A 105 8.42 -11.23 -8.09
C MET A 105 7.03 -11.70 -7.68
N ARG A 106 6.09 -10.77 -7.52
CA ARG A 106 4.74 -11.07 -7.07
C ARG A 106 3.75 -10.05 -7.57
N THR A 107 2.53 -10.51 -7.81
CA THR A 107 1.38 -9.63 -8.06
C THR A 107 0.30 -9.91 -7.01
N LEU A 108 -0.20 -8.85 -6.39
CA LEU A 108 -1.29 -8.85 -5.44
C LEU A 108 -2.47 -8.13 -6.11
N TYR A 109 -3.47 -8.89 -6.51
CA TYR A 109 -4.67 -8.37 -7.15
C TYR A 109 -5.72 -7.94 -6.11
N ASN A 110 -6.69 -7.17 -6.57
CA ASN A 110 -7.88 -6.80 -5.79
C ASN A 110 -7.57 -6.10 -4.46
N VAL A 111 -6.57 -5.21 -4.46
CA VAL A 111 -6.18 -4.45 -3.29
C VAL A 111 -7.05 -3.20 -3.20
N THR A 112 -7.93 -3.13 -2.21
CA THR A 112 -8.78 -1.96 -1.98
C THR A 112 -8.02 -0.85 -1.29
N VAL A 113 -8.10 0.37 -1.82
CA VAL A 113 -7.65 1.58 -1.12
C VAL A 113 -8.74 2.01 -0.14
N THR A 114 -8.42 2.05 1.15
CA THR A 114 -9.37 2.41 2.22
C THR A 114 -8.81 3.55 3.03
N ASP A 115 -9.60 4.60 3.24
CA ASP A 115 -9.21 5.83 3.93
C ASP A 115 -7.92 6.45 3.38
N GLY A 116 -7.76 6.38 2.05
CA GLY A 116 -6.56 6.84 1.36
C GLY A 116 -5.32 5.98 1.61
N GLN A 117 -5.46 4.77 2.13
CA GLN A 117 -4.34 3.90 2.47
C GLN A 117 -4.39 2.55 1.77
N ILE A 118 -3.21 2.04 1.46
CA ILE A 118 -2.98 0.64 1.09
C ILE A 118 -2.25 -0.01 2.25
N ASN A 119 -2.81 -1.09 2.79
CA ASN A 119 -2.26 -1.84 3.91
C ASN A 119 -2.20 -3.32 3.56
N LEU A 120 -1.00 -3.81 3.23
CA LEU A 120 -0.79 -5.18 2.77
C LEU A 120 0.01 -6.00 3.78
N LYS A 121 -0.47 -7.21 4.03
CA LYS A 121 0.26 -8.28 4.70
C LYS A 121 0.78 -9.23 3.63
N ILE A 122 2.09 -9.36 3.51
CA ILE A 122 2.76 -10.10 2.43
C ILE A 122 3.55 -11.27 3.04
N PRO A 123 2.96 -12.48 3.08
CA PRO A 123 3.65 -13.68 3.58
C PRO A 123 4.56 -14.30 2.50
N ASN A 124 5.30 -15.35 2.87
CA ASN A 124 5.99 -16.24 1.94
C ASN A 124 7.00 -15.57 1.00
N THR A 125 7.85 -14.69 1.52
CA THR A 125 8.96 -14.12 0.74
C THR A 125 9.93 -15.19 0.22
N SER A 126 9.91 -16.41 0.77
CA SER A 126 10.66 -17.57 0.26
C SER A 126 10.36 -17.92 -1.20
N GLU A 127 9.14 -17.66 -1.69
CA GLU A 127 8.79 -17.88 -3.11
C GLU A 127 9.53 -16.90 -4.04
N TRP A 128 9.87 -15.71 -3.52
CA TRP A 128 10.60 -14.69 -4.29
C TRP A 128 12.02 -15.17 -4.54
N LYS A 129 12.68 -15.71 -3.51
CA LYS A 129 14.01 -16.33 -3.64
C LYS A 129 14.06 -17.39 -4.74
N GLY A 130 13.05 -18.28 -4.82
CA GLY A 130 13.00 -19.33 -5.84
C GLY A 130 12.87 -18.81 -7.28
N SER A 131 12.41 -17.56 -7.45
CA SER A 131 12.22 -16.94 -8.75
C SER A 131 13.45 -16.16 -9.25
N ILE A 132 14.47 -15.97 -8.41
CA ILE A 132 15.67 -15.17 -8.72
C ILE A 132 16.78 -16.11 -9.23
N LYS A 133 17.21 -15.93 -10.48
CA LYS A 133 18.20 -16.81 -11.13
C LYS A 133 19.64 -16.61 -10.65
N PHE A 134 20.05 -15.39 -10.33
CA PHE A 134 21.44 -15.05 -9.99
C PHE A 134 21.55 -14.41 -8.60
N ILE A 135 20.85 -14.97 -7.62
CA ILE A 135 20.65 -14.36 -6.30
C ILE A 135 21.96 -13.84 -5.66
N GLN A 136 21.92 -12.57 -5.24
CA GLN A 136 23.00 -11.88 -4.56
C GLN A 136 22.98 -12.17 -3.05
N ASN A 137 23.96 -11.66 -2.31
CA ASN A 137 23.95 -11.77 -0.85
C ASN A 137 22.78 -11.00 -0.22
N ASN A 138 22.41 -9.89 -0.84
CA ASN A 138 21.30 -9.03 -0.45
C ASN A 138 20.54 -8.63 -1.72
N GLU A 139 19.22 -8.78 -1.69
CA GLU A 139 18.34 -8.41 -2.79
C GLU A 139 17.50 -7.21 -2.40
N GLU A 140 17.43 -6.22 -3.30
CA GLU A 140 16.60 -5.04 -3.10
C GLU A 140 15.25 -5.19 -3.82
N PHE A 141 14.18 -4.76 -3.16
CA PHE A 141 12.84 -4.79 -3.69
C PHE A 141 12.15 -3.44 -3.58
N PHE A 142 11.19 -3.24 -4.48
CA PHE A 142 10.28 -2.12 -4.49
C PHE A 142 8.89 -2.58 -4.96
N VAL A 143 7.95 -1.65 -4.99
CA VAL A 143 6.56 -1.87 -5.39
C VAL A 143 6.15 -0.91 -6.49
N LYS A 144 5.47 -1.43 -7.51
CA LYS A 144 4.69 -0.65 -8.47
C LYS A 144 3.21 -0.88 -8.23
N ILE A 145 2.42 0.19 -8.26
CA ILE A 145 0.98 0.12 -7.96
C ILE A 145 0.22 0.50 -9.22
N LYS A 146 -0.58 -0.43 -9.73
CA LYS A 146 -1.28 -0.35 -11.01
C LYS A 146 -2.78 -0.17 -10.78
N ARG A 147 -3.36 0.85 -11.40
CA ARG A 147 -4.81 1.06 -11.42
C ARG A 147 -5.49 0.09 -12.39
N LYS A 148 -6.81 -0.04 -12.28
CA LYS A 148 -7.63 -0.89 -13.17
C LYS A 148 -7.48 -0.55 -14.66
N ASN A 149 -7.24 0.71 -14.99
CA ASN A 149 -7.01 1.18 -16.37
C ASN A 149 -5.61 0.82 -16.93
N GLY A 150 -4.77 0.14 -16.13
CA GLY A 150 -3.44 -0.30 -16.54
C GLY A 150 -2.31 0.70 -16.28
N THR A 151 -2.61 1.90 -15.78
CA THR A 151 -1.61 2.93 -15.48
C THR A 151 -0.96 2.70 -14.11
N TYR A 152 0.36 2.91 -14.01
CA TYR A 152 1.05 2.93 -12.72
C TYR A 152 0.88 4.28 -12.03
N LEU A 153 0.61 4.22 -10.73
CA LEU A 153 0.53 5.39 -9.87
C LEU A 153 1.93 5.96 -9.63
N LYS A 154 2.01 7.28 -9.69
CA LYS A 154 3.25 8.03 -9.50
C LYS A 154 3.26 8.75 -8.16
N ASP A 155 4.45 9.07 -7.68
CA ASP A 155 4.64 10.02 -6.60
C ASP A 155 4.62 11.47 -7.14
N LYS A 156 4.74 12.44 -6.23
CA LYS A 156 4.83 13.87 -6.59
C LYS A 156 6.03 14.22 -7.50
N ASN A 157 7.03 13.35 -7.59
CA ASN A 157 8.21 13.52 -8.43
C ASN A 157 8.07 12.80 -9.79
N GLY A 158 6.90 12.20 -10.05
CA GLY A 158 6.63 11.46 -11.29
C GLY A 158 7.19 10.04 -11.33
N LYS A 159 7.70 9.51 -10.21
CA LYS A 159 8.26 8.14 -10.11
C LYS A 159 7.17 7.14 -9.79
N ASP A 160 7.19 5.97 -10.44
CA ASP A 160 6.24 4.87 -10.22
C ASP A 160 6.78 3.75 -9.32
N GLU A 161 8.04 3.85 -8.91
CA GLU A 161 8.71 2.95 -7.99
C GLU A 161 8.54 3.44 -6.54
N HIS A 162 7.77 2.69 -5.77
CA HIS A 162 7.45 3.00 -4.38
C HIS A 162 8.08 1.97 -3.46
N GLY A 163 8.35 2.34 -2.22
CA GLY A 163 8.89 1.35 -1.28
C GLY A 163 10.32 0.92 -1.56
N LYS A 164 11.15 1.71 -2.25
CA LYS A 164 12.57 1.35 -2.47
C LYS A 164 13.32 1.01 -1.18
N TYR A 165 14.44 0.30 -1.33
CA TYR A 165 15.34 -0.09 -0.25
C TYR A 165 14.74 -1.12 0.72
N LEU A 166 13.87 -2.01 0.25
CA LEU A 166 13.57 -3.24 0.99
C LEU A 166 14.66 -4.26 0.71
N ASN A 167 15.55 -4.44 1.67
CA ASN A 167 16.69 -5.33 1.56
C ASN A 167 16.43 -6.67 2.27
N ILE A 168 16.55 -7.78 1.53
CA ILE A 168 16.37 -9.14 2.05
C ILE A 168 17.65 -9.94 1.82
N LYS A 169 18.22 -10.46 2.91
CA LYS A 169 19.38 -11.34 2.85
C LYS A 169 19.03 -12.66 2.19
N ASN A 170 19.98 -13.19 1.42
CA ASN A 170 19.95 -14.56 0.90
C ASN A 170 20.19 -15.61 2.01
N GLN A 171 19.29 -15.61 2.98
CA GLN A 171 19.21 -16.56 4.08
C GLN A 171 17.73 -16.93 4.24
N LEU A 172 17.45 -18.20 4.50
CA LEU A 172 16.11 -18.67 4.80
C LEU A 172 15.93 -18.64 6.31
N LYS A 173 14.86 -18.01 6.78
CA LYS A 173 14.44 -18.12 8.17
C LYS A 173 13.34 -19.17 8.24
N ILE A 174 13.55 -20.20 9.05
CA ILE A 174 12.53 -21.20 9.34
C ILE A 174 11.44 -20.49 10.13
N VAL A 175 10.36 -20.10 9.45
CA VAL A 175 9.13 -19.68 10.11
C VAL A 175 8.38 -20.95 10.46
N LYS A 176 7.97 -21.12 11.73
CA LYS A 176 7.11 -22.24 12.12
C LYS A 176 5.89 -22.21 11.20
N LYS A 177 5.71 -23.25 10.38
CA LYS A 177 4.40 -23.51 9.77
C LYS A 177 3.43 -23.68 10.92
N GLU A 178 2.38 -22.87 10.97
CA GLU A 178 1.21 -23.22 11.77
C GLU A 178 0.74 -24.59 11.26
N GLU A 179 0.59 -25.55 12.18
CA GLU A 179 0.05 -26.86 11.82
C GLU A 179 -1.37 -26.66 11.28
N PRO A 180 -1.76 -27.33 10.18
CA PRO A 180 -3.12 -27.28 9.72
C PRO A 180 -4.04 -27.85 10.81
N SER A 181 -4.84 -26.98 11.43
CA SER A 181 -5.91 -27.39 12.34
C SER A 181 -7.23 -27.52 11.57
N ASN A 182 -7.96 -28.61 11.84
CA ASN A 182 -9.37 -28.73 11.46
C ASN A 182 -10.25 -27.83 12.34
#